data_AF-A0A6P0Q0N0-F1
#
_entry.id   AF-A0A6P0Q0N0-F1
#
_cell.length_a   1.000
_cell.length_b   1.000
_cell.length_c   1.000
_cell.angle_alpha   90.00
_cell.angle_beta   90.00
_cell.angle_gamma   90.00
#
_symmetry.space_group_name_H-M   'P 1'
#
loop_
_entity.id
_entity.type
_entity.pdbx_description
1 polymer ?
#
loop_
_entity_poly.entity_id
_entity_poly.type
_entity_poly.pdbx_seq_one_letter_code
_entity_poly.pdbx_strand_id
1 'polypeptide(L)'
;QRCEVFYDKLKFIYVELPKFTKSVDQLETHFDKWLFLLRHLASCNAPPEPLQGNVFAQLFEVAEIANFSSEEQALYQDSLKVYRDMYSVNQTLIQEGLEQGRQEGLEQGRQEGLEQGRQEGEQAGIQKIAKQMKAAGLPLKDIAEYTGLSVDDINQL
;
A
#
# COMPACT_ATOMS: atom_id res chain seq x y z
N GLN A 1 -9.17 24.63 56.45
CA GLN A 1 -9.08 23.81 55.22
C GLN A 1 -8.95 22.35 55.64
N ARG A 2 -9.73 21.44 55.04
CA ARG A 2 -9.56 19.99 55.25
C ARG A 2 -8.34 19.54 54.45
N CYS A 3 -7.30 19.08 55.13
CA CYS A 3 -6.13 18.47 54.50
C CYS A 3 -6.42 17.01 54.15
N GLU A 4 -7.32 16.79 53.19
CA GLU A 4 -7.62 15.46 52.64
C GLU A 4 -6.98 15.32 51.26
N VAL A 5 -6.35 14.18 50.99
CA VAL A 5 -5.74 13.90 49.67
C VAL A 5 -6.88 13.77 48.65
N PHE A 6 -6.91 14.68 47.68
CA PHE A 6 -7.99 14.74 46.67
C PHE A 6 -8.06 13.47 45.81
N TYR A 7 -6.90 12.92 45.40
CA TYR A 7 -6.82 11.66 44.65
C TYR A 7 -5.38 11.11 44.60
N ASP A 8 -5.13 9.90 45.11
CA ASP A 8 -3.78 9.31 45.22
C ASP A 8 -3.05 9.10 43.88
N LYS A 9 -3.80 9.08 42.78
CA LYS A 9 -3.25 8.89 41.42
C LYS A 9 -2.94 10.20 40.70
N LEU A 10 -3.34 11.36 41.25
CA LEU A 10 -3.12 12.65 40.62
C LEU A 10 -1.86 13.30 41.20
N LYS A 11 -0.77 13.30 40.42
CA LYS A 11 0.49 13.96 40.76
C LYS A 11 0.72 15.14 39.81
N PHE A 12 0.89 16.33 40.37
CA PHE A 12 1.33 17.50 39.63
C PHE A 12 2.84 17.68 39.82
N ILE A 13 3.57 17.74 38.72
CA ILE A 13 5.00 18.07 38.72
C ILE A 13 5.13 19.46 38.11
N TYR A 14 5.54 20.43 38.92
CA TYR A 14 5.78 21.79 38.48
C TYR A 14 7.26 21.96 38.16
N VAL A 15 7.55 22.40 36.94
CA VAL A 15 8.91 22.66 36.46
C VAL A 15 9.02 24.12 36.08
N GLU A 16 9.92 24.84 36.74
CA GLU A 16 10.16 26.26 36.49
C GLU A 16 11.43 26.48 35.67
N LEU A 17 11.27 26.61 34.34
CA LEU A 17 12.38 26.81 33.41
C LEU A 17 13.26 28.05 33.70
N PRO A 18 12.73 29.19 34.19
CA PRO A 18 13.57 30.36 34.50
C PRO A 18 14.63 30.09 35.58
N LYS A 19 14.36 29.18 36.53
CA LYS A 19 15.28 28.80 37.62
C LYS A 19 16.38 27.83 37.18
N PHE A 20 16.28 27.26 35.98
CA PHE A 20 17.32 26.41 35.42
C PHE A 20 18.46 27.26 34.84
N THR A 21 19.63 27.22 35.48
CA THR A 21 20.80 28.07 35.15
C THR A 21 22.05 27.27 34.75
N LYS A 22 21.94 25.95 34.59
CA LYS A 22 23.08 25.10 34.21
C LYS A 22 23.55 25.41 32.78
N SER A 23 24.86 25.44 32.56
CA SER A 23 25.48 25.55 31.23
C SER A 23 25.59 24.20 30.53
N VAL A 24 25.96 24.20 29.24
CA VAL A 24 26.11 23.00 28.40
C VAL A 24 27.07 21.97 29.03
N ASP A 25 28.14 22.43 29.67
CA ASP A 25 29.16 21.58 30.32
C ASP A 25 28.68 20.93 31.62
N GLN A 26 27.58 21.43 32.19
CA GLN A 26 27.01 20.98 33.46
C GLN A 26 25.80 20.04 33.25
N LEU A 27 25.57 19.58 32.01
CA LEU A 27 24.46 18.71 31.64
C LEU A 27 24.79 17.24 31.91
N GLU A 28 24.62 16.82 33.17
CA GLU A 28 24.90 15.46 33.61
C GLU A 28 23.75 14.48 33.30
N THR A 29 22.50 14.91 33.45
CA THR A 29 21.33 14.01 33.35
C THR A 29 20.51 14.20 32.07
N HIS A 30 19.76 13.17 31.66
CA HIS A 30 18.82 13.29 30.53
C HIS A 30 17.75 14.37 30.78
N PHE A 31 17.35 14.57 32.04
CA PHE A 31 16.41 15.62 32.43
C PHE A 31 17.02 17.02 32.27
N ASP A 32 18.27 17.22 32.70
CA ASP A 32 18.98 18.49 32.51
C ASP A 32 19.09 18.85 31.03
N LYS A 33 19.34 17.84 30.17
CA LYS A 33 19.37 18.00 28.72
C LYS A 33 18.05 18.52 28.15
N TRP A 34 16.92 17.97 28.59
CA TRP A 34 15.59 18.45 28.20
C TRP A 34 15.27 19.85 28.73
N LEU A 35 15.60 20.15 29.98
CA LEU A 35 15.38 21.49 30.55
C LEU A 35 16.21 22.56 29.85
N PHE A 36 17.48 22.24 29.57
CA PHE A 36 18.37 23.13 28.82
C PHE A 36 17.82 23.40 27.42
N LEU A 37 17.40 22.34 26.72
CA LEU A 37 16.83 22.45 25.38
C LEU A 37 15.56 23.29 25.36
N LEU A 38 14.58 22.97 26.22
CA LEU A 38 13.30 23.70 26.26
C LEU A 38 13.47 25.18 26.65
N ARG A 39 14.47 25.49 27.48
CA ARG A 39 14.81 26.87 27.83
C ARG A 39 15.41 27.65 26.67
N HIS A 40 16.30 27.03 25.90
CA HIS A 40 17.08 27.71 24.87
C HIS A 40 16.58 27.45 23.43
N LEU A 41 15.50 26.67 23.26
CA LEU A 41 14.97 26.22 21.96
C LEU A 41 14.77 27.37 20.98
N ALA A 42 14.22 28.49 21.44
CA ALA A 42 13.96 29.67 20.61
C ALA A 42 15.22 30.37 20.08
N SER A 43 16.39 30.08 20.67
CA SER A 43 17.68 30.70 20.34
C SER A 43 18.73 29.71 19.86
N CYS A 44 18.37 28.43 19.74
CA CYS A 44 19.30 27.35 19.46
C CYS A 44 19.24 26.99 17.97
N ASN A 45 20.17 27.52 17.18
CA ASN A 45 20.25 27.27 15.74
C ASN A 45 20.88 25.91 15.39
N ALA A 46 21.56 25.27 16.34
CA ALA A 46 22.17 23.95 16.13
C ALA A 46 22.21 23.17 17.46
N PRO A 47 22.06 21.83 17.43
CA PRO A 47 22.18 21.00 18.61
C PRO A 47 23.60 21.07 19.22
N PRO A 48 23.75 21.44 20.50
CA PRO A 48 25.00 21.31 21.23
C PRO A 48 25.49 19.85 21.23
N GLU A 49 26.81 19.61 21.27
CA GLU A 49 27.40 18.24 21.26
C GLU A 49 26.74 17.27 22.27
N PRO A 50 26.43 17.65 23.54
CA PRO A 50 25.81 16.75 24.50
C PRO A 50 24.36 16.34 24.15
N LEU A 51 23.74 17.03 23.19
CA LEU A 51 22.35 16.87 22.73
C LEU A 51 22.25 16.20 21.35
N GLN A 52 23.33 15.61 20.81
CA GLN A 52 23.29 14.89 19.53
C GLN A 52 22.67 13.47 19.59
N GLY A 53 21.96 13.14 20.66
CA GLY A 53 21.26 11.85 20.79
C GLY A 53 20.07 11.74 19.82
N ASN A 54 19.72 10.50 19.43
CA ASN A 54 18.69 10.20 18.42
C ASN A 54 17.34 10.92 18.66
N VAL A 55 16.89 11.00 19.91
CA VAL A 55 15.61 11.66 20.27
C VAL A 55 15.65 13.19 20.08
N PHE A 56 16.81 13.81 20.27
CA PHE A 56 16.98 15.25 20.12
C PHE A 56 17.15 15.65 18.65
N ALA A 57 17.78 14.79 17.84
CA ALA A 57 17.90 15.00 16.39
C ALA A 57 16.52 15.16 15.72
N GLN A 58 15.56 14.29 16.07
CA GLN A 58 14.17 14.40 15.59
C GLN A 58 13.49 15.70 16.00
N LEU A 59 13.77 16.20 17.21
CA LEU A 59 13.21 17.48 17.66
C LEU A 59 13.78 18.65 16.86
N PHE A 60 15.09 18.68 16.63
CA PHE A 60 15.74 19.73 15.85
C PHE A 60 15.29 19.72 14.39
N GLU A 61 15.06 18.55 13.79
CA GLU A 61 14.49 18.43 12.45
C GLU A 61 13.09 19.08 12.35
N VAL A 62 12.23 18.85 13.35
CA VAL A 62 10.89 19.48 13.40
C VAL A 62 10.97 20.98 13.72
N ALA A 63 11.89 21.38 14.60
CA ALA A 63 12.07 22.78 15.00
C ALA A 63 12.70 23.63 13.90
N GLU A 64 13.61 23.08 13.09
CA GLU A 64 14.16 23.74 11.90
C GLU A 64 13.04 24.12 10.93
N ILE A 65 12.13 23.20 10.61
CA ILE A 65 10.96 23.48 9.75
C ILE A 65 10.08 24.59 10.34
N ALA A 66 9.93 24.65 11.67
CA ALA A 66 9.16 25.70 12.34
C ALA A 66 9.88 27.07 12.36
N ASN A 67 11.21 27.09 12.24
CA ASN A 67 12.02 28.30 12.22
C ASN A 67 12.31 28.81 10.79
N PHE A 68 11.79 28.15 9.75
CA PHE A 68 11.97 28.60 8.37
C PHE A 68 11.42 30.00 8.17
N SER A 69 12.21 30.84 7.51
CA SER A 69 11.75 32.10 6.93
C SER A 69 10.65 31.85 5.89
N SER A 70 9.87 32.88 5.55
CA SER A 70 8.81 32.73 4.54
C SER A 70 9.32 32.21 3.19
N GLU A 71 10.58 32.52 2.82
CA GLU A 71 11.22 32.03 1.61
C GLU A 71 11.59 30.55 1.71
N GLU A 72 12.20 30.11 2.81
CA GLU A 72 12.53 28.70 3.05
C GLU A 72 11.26 27.83 3.18
N GLN A 73 10.20 28.34 3.81
CA GLN A 73 8.91 27.68 3.85
C GLN A 73 8.33 27.49 2.45
N ALA A 74 8.45 28.50 1.57
CA ALA A 74 7.98 28.41 0.19
C ALA A 74 8.76 27.35 -0.61
N LEU A 75 10.09 27.34 -0.51
CA LEU A 75 10.94 26.34 -1.16
C LEU A 75 10.65 24.91 -0.64
N TYR A 76 10.46 24.77 0.67
CA TYR A 76 10.09 23.50 1.27
C TYR A 76 8.72 23.02 0.78
N GLN A 77 7.70 23.89 0.77
CA GLN A 77 6.39 23.56 0.25
C GLN A 77 6.41 23.21 -1.24
N ASP A 78 7.22 23.89 -2.05
CA ASP A 78 7.38 23.58 -3.47
C ASP A 78 8.00 22.20 -3.69
N SER A 79 9.04 21.85 -2.92
CA SER A 79 9.62 20.50 -2.97
C SER A 79 8.63 19.41 -2.54
N LEU A 80 7.85 19.65 -1.49
CA LEU A 80 6.77 18.75 -1.06
C LEU A 80 5.68 18.61 -2.12
N LYS A 81 5.34 19.70 -2.83
CA LYS A 81 4.38 19.67 -3.92
C LYS A 81 4.88 18.78 -5.06
N VAL A 82 6.11 18.97 -5.51
CA VAL A 82 6.73 18.13 -6.55
C VAL A 82 6.70 16.65 -6.16
N TYR A 83 7.06 16.33 -4.91
CA TYR A 83 7.00 14.97 -4.39
C TYR A 83 5.58 14.39 -4.43
N ARG A 84 4.58 15.16 -3.98
CA ARG A 84 3.17 14.73 -3.97
C ARG A 84 2.64 14.53 -5.38
N ASP A 85 2.93 15.44 -6.30
CA ASP A 85 2.52 15.32 -7.70
C ASP A 85 3.11 14.06 -8.34
N MET A 86 4.40 13.81 -8.13
CA MET A 86 5.09 12.60 -8.58
C MET A 86 4.47 11.33 -7.99
N TYR A 87 4.15 11.33 -6.69
CA TYR A 87 3.50 10.21 -6.03
C TYR A 87 2.11 9.95 -6.62
N SER A 88 1.29 11.00 -6.78
CA SER A 88 -0.04 10.92 -7.38
C SER A 88 0.00 10.36 -8.80
N VAL A 89 0.91 10.86 -9.65
CA VAL A 89 1.09 10.34 -11.03
C VAL A 89 1.43 8.85 -11.02
N ASN A 90 2.39 8.43 -10.18
CA ASN A 90 2.76 7.01 -10.10
C ASN A 90 1.62 6.13 -9.61
N GLN A 91 0.87 6.56 -8.60
CA GLN A 91 -0.29 5.81 -8.11
C GLN A 91 -1.37 5.66 -9.19
N THR A 92 -1.67 6.74 -9.92
CA THR A 92 -2.62 6.70 -11.03
C THR A 92 -2.16 5.75 -12.13
N LEU A 93 -0.89 5.80 -12.54
CA LEU A 93 -0.35 4.89 -13.57
C LEU A 93 -0.43 3.42 -13.14
N ILE A 94 -0.11 3.11 -11.88
CA ILE A 94 -0.25 1.75 -11.35
C ILE A 94 -1.71 1.31 -11.37
N GLN A 95 -2.62 2.16 -10.91
CA GLN A 95 -4.04 1.84 -10.87
C GLN A 95 -4.63 1.63 -12.27
N GLU A 96 -4.31 2.49 -13.23
CA GLU A 96 -4.72 2.37 -14.62
C GLU A 96 -4.15 1.10 -15.26
N GLY A 97 -2.87 0.80 -15.04
CA GLY A 97 -2.24 -0.42 -15.55
C GLY A 97 -2.88 -1.71 -15.00
N LEU A 98 -3.24 -1.73 -13.71
CA LEU A 98 -3.95 -2.87 -13.11
C LEU A 98 -5.37 -3.01 -13.68
N GLU A 99 -6.09 -1.90 -13.85
CA GLU A 99 -7.44 -1.93 -14.40
C GLU A 99 -7.45 -2.37 -15.87
N GLN A 100 -6.52 -1.86 -16.68
CA GLN A 100 -6.33 -2.30 -18.07
C GLN A 100 -5.99 -3.78 -18.13
N GLY A 101 -4.99 -4.24 -17.36
CA GLY A 101 -4.61 -5.66 -17.34
C GLY A 101 -5.75 -6.58 -16.90
N ARG A 102 -6.59 -6.13 -15.95
CA ARG A 102 -7.79 -6.87 -15.53
C ARG A 102 -8.84 -6.93 -16.64
N GLN A 103 -9.09 -5.83 -17.33
CA GLN A 103 -10.05 -5.78 -18.44
C GLN A 103 -9.59 -6.64 -19.61
N GLU A 104 -8.33 -6.53 -20.01
CA GLU A 104 -7.74 -7.35 -21.07
C GLU A 104 -7.79 -8.83 -20.72
N GLY A 105 -7.40 -9.21 -19.50
CA GLY A 105 -7.44 -10.61 -19.05
C GLY A 105 -8.86 -11.18 -19.01
N LEU A 106 -9.86 -10.38 -18.60
CA LEU A 106 -11.26 -10.81 -18.64
C LEU A 106 -11.78 -10.99 -20.07
N GLU A 107 -11.44 -10.07 -20.98
CA GLU A 107 -11.88 -10.14 -22.36
C GLU A 107 -11.24 -11.31 -23.10
N GLN A 108 -9.92 -11.52 -22.93
CA GLN A 108 -9.21 -12.68 -23.47
C GLN A 108 -9.77 -13.99 -22.92
N GLY A 109 -9.91 -14.10 -21.59
CA GLY A 109 -10.45 -15.31 -20.97
C GLY A 109 -11.89 -15.61 -21.39
N ARG A 110 -12.71 -14.57 -21.62
CA ARG A 110 -14.08 -14.71 -22.15
C ARG A 110 -14.07 -15.22 -23.59
N GLN A 111 -13.21 -14.67 -24.44
CA GLN A 111 -13.10 -15.08 -25.85
C GLN A 111 -12.59 -16.53 -25.97
N GLU A 112 -11.52 -16.87 -25.24
CA GLU A 112 -10.97 -18.22 -25.20
C GLU A 112 -12.00 -19.22 -24.67
N GLY A 113 -12.68 -18.89 -23.56
CA GLY A 113 -13.72 -19.74 -22.99
C GLY A 113 -14.92 -19.96 -23.90
N LEU A 114 -15.33 -18.92 -24.65
CA LEU A 114 -16.42 -19.04 -25.64
C LEU A 114 -16.01 -19.93 -26.82
N GLU A 115 -14.80 -19.78 -27.34
CA GLU A 115 -14.33 -20.59 -28.47
C GLU A 115 -14.13 -22.05 -28.06
N GLN A 116 -13.50 -22.30 -26.91
CA GLN A 116 -13.36 -23.65 -26.37
C GLN A 116 -14.73 -24.29 -26.11
N GLY A 117 -15.64 -23.56 -25.45
CA GLY A 117 -17.00 -24.06 -25.19
C GLY A 117 -17.80 -24.34 -26.47
N ARG A 118 -17.59 -23.55 -27.53
CA ARG A 118 -18.22 -23.79 -28.84
C ARG A 118 -17.68 -25.06 -29.49
N GLN A 119 -16.36 -25.25 -29.49
CA GLN A 119 -15.72 -26.45 -30.06
C GLN A 119 -16.10 -27.72 -29.29
N GLU A 120 -16.04 -27.68 -27.97
CA GLU A 120 -16.45 -28.80 -27.10
C GLU A 120 -17.94 -29.11 -27.27
N GLY A 121 -18.80 -28.09 -27.37
CA GLY A 121 -20.23 -28.25 -27.61
C GLY A 121 -20.55 -28.87 -28.97
N GLU A 122 -19.83 -28.46 -30.02
CA GLU A 122 -19.96 -29.00 -31.37
C GLU A 122 -19.56 -30.48 -31.42
N GLN A 123 -18.38 -30.83 -30.87
CA GLN A 123 -17.95 -32.24 -30.73
C GLN A 123 -18.93 -33.04 -29.86
N ALA A 124 -19.37 -32.45 -28.75
CA ALA A 124 -20.49 -32.82 -27.90
C ALA A 124 -21.70 -33.33 -28.69
N GLY A 125 -22.21 -32.45 -29.54
CA GLY A 125 -23.38 -32.66 -30.39
C GLY A 125 -23.14 -33.77 -31.43
N ILE A 126 -22.00 -33.73 -32.12
CA ILE A 126 -21.64 -34.73 -33.13
C ILE A 126 -21.59 -36.13 -32.51
N GLN A 127 -20.93 -36.30 -31.37
CA GLN A 127 -20.87 -37.58 -30.66
C GLN A 127 -22.26 -38.05 -30.21
N LYS A 128 -23.10 -37.14 -29.72
CA LYS A 128 -24.48 -37.48 -29.30
C LYS A 128 -25.32 -37.97 -30.49
N ILE A 129 -25.21 -37.32 -31.64
CA ILE A 129 -25.89 -37.73 -32.87
C ILE A 129 -25.37 -39.09 -33.35
N ALA A 130 -24.05 -39.29 -33.38
CA ALA A 130 -23.44 -40.57 -33.77
C ALA A 130 -23.92 -41.74 -32.89
N LYS A 131 -24.00 -41.54 -31.56
CA LYS A 131 -24.54 -42.53 -30.62
C LYS A 131 -25.99 -42.89 -30.94
N GLN A 132 -26.83 -41.90 -31.25
CA GLN A 132 -28.22 -42.11 -31.62
C GLN A 132 -28.35 -42.87 -32.95
N MET A 133 -27.54 -42.52 -33.94
CA MET A 133 -27.52 -43.21 -35.23
C MET A 133 -27.07 -44.67 -35.11
N LYS A 134 -26.04 -44.94 -34.29
CA LYS A 134 -25.57 -46.29 -33.97
C LYS A 134 -26.66 -47.11 -33.28
N ALA A 135 -27.35 -46.52 -32.29
CA ALA A 135 -28.47 -47.16 -31.61
C ALA A 135 -29.67 -47.44 -32.54
N ALA A 136 -29.87 -46.62 -33.57
CA ALA A 136 -30.88 -46.83 -34.60
C ALA A 136 -30.52 -47.91 -35.64
N GLY A 137 -29.31 -48.49 -35.56
CA GLY A 137 -28.86 -49.57 -36.43
C GLY A 137 -28.37 -49.13 -37.82
N LEU A 138 -28.01 -47.85 -37.99
CA LEU A 138 -27.42 -47.36 -39.23
C LEU A 138 -26.03 -47.97 -39.48
N PRO A 139 -25.64 -48.24 -40.73
CA PRO A 139 -24.30 -48.74 -41.05
C PRO A 139 -23.20 -47.77 -40.59
N LEU A 140 -22.14 -48.31 -39.97
CA LEU A 140 -21.02 -47.52 -39.43
C LEU A 140 -20.37 -46.61 -40.48
N LYS A 141 -20.34 -47.05 -41.74
CA LYS A 141 -19.79 -46.30 -42.86
C LYS A 141 -20.61 -45.02 -43.15
N ASP A 142 -21.94 -45.13 -43.09
CA ASP A 142 -22.84 -44.01 -43.31
C ASP A 142 -22.76 -43.02 -42.13
N ILE A 143 -22.66 -43.52 -40.89
CA ILE A 143 -22.47 -42.67 -39.70
C ILE A 143 -21.16 -41.88 -39.79
N ALA A 144 -20.06 -42.54 -40.20
CA ALA A 144 -18.77 -41.88 -40.41
C ALA A 144 -18.84 -40.78 -41.48
N GLU A 145 -19.57 -41.04 -42.57
CA GLU A 145 -19.76 -40.06 -43.65
C GLU A 145 -20.57 -38.83 -43.20
N TYR A 146 -21.65 -39.02 -42.42
CA TYR A 146 -22.50 -37.91 -41.98
C TYR A 146 -21.96 -37.13 -40.77
N THR A 147 -21.20 -37.77 -39.88
CA THR A 147 -20.71 -37.16 -38.64
C THR A 147 -19.25 -36.70 -38.72
N GLY A 148 -18.50 -37.15 -39.74
CA GLY A 148 -17.08 -36.86 -39.90
C GLY A 148 -16.18 -37.57 -38.89
N LEU A 149 -16.73 -38.43 -38.03
CA LEU A 149 -15.98 -39.25 -37.07
C LEU A 149 -15.34 -40.46 -37.75
N SER A 150 -14.21 -40.92 -37.23
CA SER A 150 -13.62 -42.17 -37.71
C SER A 150 -14.48 -43.38 -37.28
N VAL A 151 -14.39 -44.47 -38.04
CA VAL A 151 -15.11 -45.71 -37.71
C VAL A 151 -14.67 -46.26 -36.34
N ASP A 152 -13.40 -46.04 -35.96
CA ASP A 152 -12.86 -46.44 -34.67
C ASP A 152 -13.46 -45.61 -33.53
N ASP A 153 -13.59 -44.28 -33.70
CA ASP A 153 -14.25 -43.41 -32.72
C ASP A 153 -15.73 -43.80 -32.55
N ILE A 154 -16.44 -44.08 -33.64
CA ILE A 154 -17.84 -44.53 -33.61
C ILE A 154 -17.97 -45.88 -32.90
N ASN A 155 -17.00 -46.77 -33.05
CA ASN A 155 -16.98 -48.06 -32.33
C ASN A 155 -16.81 -47.86 -30.82
N GLN A 156 -16.03 -46.87 -30.38
CA GLN A 156 -15.80 -46.56 -28.97
C GLN A 156 -16.95 -45.76 -28.29
N LEU A 157 -17.84 -45.13 -29.07
CA LEU A 157 -19.02 -44.40 -28.57
C LEU A 157 -20.18 -45.32 -28.11
#